data_AF-A0A534UHA2-F1
#
_entry.id   AF-A0A534UHA2-F1
#
_cell.length_a   1.000
_cell.length_b   1.000
_cell.length_c   1.000
_cell.angle_alpha   90.00
_cell.angle_beta   90.00
_cell.angle_gamma   90.00
#
_symmetry.space_group_name_H-M   'P 1'
#
loop_
_entity.id
_entity.type
_entity.pdbx_description
1 polymer ?
#
loop_
_entity_poly.entity_id
_entity_poly.type
_entity_poly.pdbx_seq_one_letter_code
_entity_poly.pdbx_strand_id
1 'polypeptide(L)'
;MYYLDPGVPQPYRAAFREGAAWWDQVLESAGFKNAFRVQDMPPDMDPMDARYHVIQWVHRSEAGYSIGPSFVDPRTGEIIKAAVRMESHRSLSDYDIYAGTIPVTGEREVDALSGDDALDDWLASLDSNASAEAFAMARRRQHAAHEVGHTLGLAHNFLASAYGRASVMDYPAPLLRVAGGHLDLADAYRNGPGAYDTLAIRYAYTEFPAGQEEAGLEHILADGMRRGLRFITNPDEADAGSYPEASTWINGADAVAELARVTVVRRLLLDRFDERAIHPGEPMALLNRRLVPVYLHHRFTIAAAIKAIGGMEYRYGVRGDSLPVTEILAPPRQRRALELLLDAIQPAELAVPEPVLRLLAPTPFGYDGDDWAFRSQAAPAFDQVGIARTLATQVVGGILAPERAARLVAFADRDPRAPTLTEVIARMIERTWDVPTPAAHPALKRVTERVVVDELVRLGSDPRATVESRAAAEWGLRRIAGTLRARRQGGPDDEAHRALAAADIERFLQRRDAPTPRAEPPGAPVGTPIGNRDRREP
;
A
#
# COMPACT_ATOMS: atom_id res chain seq x y z
N MET A 1 0.74 -31.73 -9.18
CA MET A 1 2.22 -31.64 -9.26
C MET A 1 2.59 -30.30 -9.86
N TYR A 2 3.54 -29.57 -9.27
CA TYR A 2 4.12 -28.34 -9.82
C TYR A 2 5.63 -28.51 -10.03
N TYR A 3 6.17 -27.89 -11.08
CA TYR A 3 7.58 -27.97 -11.43
C TYR A 3 8.23 -26.59 -11.41
N LEU A 4 9.42 -26.49 -10.83
CA LEU A 4 10.22 -25.27 -10.82
C LEU A 4 11.06 -25.18 -12.09
N ASP A 5 10.99 -24.04 -12.75
CA ASP A 5 11.85 -23.70 -13.87
C ASP A 5 13.35 -23.81 -13.47
N PRO A 6 14.18 -24.53 -14.24
CA PRO A 6 15.62 -24.66 -13.98
C PRO A 6 16.36 -23.33 -13.99
N GLY A 7 15.79 -22.30 -14.60
CA GLY A 7 16.31 -20.93 -14.61
C GLY A 7 16.16 -20.19 -13.28
N VAL A 8 15.39 -20.71 -12.31
CA VAL A 8 15.29 -20.10 -10.97
C VAL A 8 16.61 -20.29 -10.22
N PRO A 9 17.35 -19.21 -9.88
CA PRO A 9 18.60 -19.31 -9.13
C PRO A 9 18.35 -19.59 -7.64
N GLN A 10 19.37 -20.07 -6.92
CA GLN A 10 19.35 -19.98 -5.46
C GLN A 10 19.61 -18.52 -5.03
N PRO A 11 19.06 -18.07 -3.89
CA PRO A 11 18.19 -18.78 -2.93
C PRO A 11 16.70 -18.82 -3.33
N TYR A 12 16.30 -18.15 -4.42
CA TYR A 12 14.90 -18.05 -4.87
C TYR A 12 14.25 -19.42 -5.09
N ARG A 13 15.00 -20.40 -5.60
CA ARG A 13 14.50 -21.76 -5.85
C ARG A 13 14.02 -22.41 -4.56
N ALA A 14 14.78 -22.31 -3.48
CA ALA A 14 14.39 -22.81 -2.17
C ALA A 14 13.12 -22.09 -1.65
N ALA A 15 13.12 -20.76 -1.71
CA ALA A 15 11.98 -19.95 -1.27
C ALA A 15 10.68 -20.26 -2.04
N PHE A 16 10.76 -20.43 -3.37
CA PHE A 16 9.60 -20.77 -4.19
C PHE A 16 9.09 -22.17 -3.91
N ARG A 17 9.99 -23.14 -3.75
CA ARG A 17 9.59 -24.51 -3.38
C ARG A 17 8.84 -24.51 -2.07
N GLU A 18 9.42 -23.89 -1.04
CA GLU A 18 8.88 -23.86 0.30
C GLU A 18 7.53 -23.15 0.34
N GLY A 19 7.45 -21.93 -0.21
CA GLY A 19 6.22 -21.14 -0.25
C GLY A 19 5.09 -21.84 -1.02
N ALA A 20 5.38 -22.42 -2.19
CA ALA A 20 4.38 -23.17 -2.95
C ALA A 20 3.94 -24.45 -2.22
N ALA A 21 4.86 -25.14 -1.53
CA ALA A 21 4.56 -26.37 -0.79
C ALA A 21 3.63 -26.15 0.42
N TRP A 22 3.46 -24.91 0.89
CA TRP A 22 2.48 -24.59 1.94
C TRP A 22 1.06 -25.08 1.61
N TRP A 23 0.70 -25.16 0.32
CA TRP A 23 -0.61 -25.65 -0.11
C TRP A 23 -0.85 -27.14 0.16
N ASP A 24 0.19 -27.95 0.35
CA ASP A 24 0.01 -29.37 0.71
C ASP A 24 -0.68 -29.47 2.08
N GLN A 25 -0.19 -28.73 3.08
CA GLN A 25 -0.81 -28.64 4.40
C GLN A 25 -2.24 -28.09 4.33
N VAL A 26 -2.53 -27.15 3.44
CA VAL A 26 -3.89 -26.61 3.30
C VAL A 26 -4.83 -27.65 2.69
N LEU A 27 -4.38 -28.42 1.70
CA LEU A 27 -5.17 -29.46 1.06
C LEU A 27 -5.44 -30.65 1.98
N GLU A 28 -4.59 -30.92 2.96
CA GLU A 28 -4.88 -31.90 4.02
C GLU A 28 -6.16 -31.57 4.78
N SER A 29 -6.49 -30.29 4.95
CA SER A 29 -7.73 -29.86 5.60
C SER A 29 -9.00 -30.17 4.80
N ALA A 30 -8.85 -30.42 3.49
CA ALA A 30 -9.93 -30.87 2.60
C ALA A 30 -9.97 -32.42 2.46
N GLY A 31 -9.14 -33.15 3.21
CA GLY A 31 -9.13 -34.62 3.26
C GLY A 31 -8.10 -35.29 2.35
N PHE A 32 -7.31 -34.51 1.61
CA PHE A 32 -6.23 -35.06 0.78
C PHE A 32 -4.99 -35.42 1.60
N LYS A 33 -4.10 -36.25 1.05
CA LYS A 33 -2.80 -36.56 1.67
C LYS A 33 -1.72 -36.53 0.61
N ASN A 34 -0.67 -35.74 0.82
CA ASN A 34 0.42 -35.54 -0.13
C ASN A 34 -0.06 -35.17 -1.55
N ALA A 35 -1.16 -34.43 -1.67
CA ALA A 35 -1.79 -34.12 -2.95
C ALA A 35 -1.10 -32.96 -3.68
N PHE A 36 -0.26 -32.20 -2.98
CA PHE A 36 0.49 -31.12 -3.58
C PHE A 36 1.99 -31.34 -3.42
N ARG A 37 2.74 -31.27 -4.53
CA ARG A 37 4.19 -31.42 -4.51
C ARG A 37 4.82 -30.48 -5.52
N VAL A 38 5.96 -29.93 -5.13
CA VAL A 38 6.78 -29.04 -5.95
C VAL A 38 8.12 -29.72 -6.21
N GLN A 39 8.41 -30.00 -7.48
CA GLN A 39 9.63 -30.70 -7.92
C GLN A 39 10.44 -29.82 -8.85
N ASP A 40 11.72 -30.16 -9.07
CA ASP A 40 12.48 -29.55 -10.15
C ASP A 40 11.97 -30.08 -11.49
N MET A 41 11.90 -29.19 -12.47
CA MET A 41 11.57 -29.57 -13.84
C MET A 41 12.66 -30.49 -14.42
N PRO A 42 12.29 -31.68 -14.94
CA PRO A 42 13.21 -32.54 -15.67
C PRO A 42 13.77 -31.87 -16.94
N PRO A 43 14.99 -32.24 -17.40
CA PRO A 43 15.63 -31.61 -18.55
C PRO A 43 14.86 -31.70 -19.88
N ASP A 44 14.03 -32.72 -20.05
CA ASP A 44 13.27 -33.03 -21.26
C ASP A 44 11.81 -32.52 -21.23
N MET A 45 11.41 -31.87 -20.14
CA MET A 45 10.06 -31.31 -19.98
C MET A 45 9.96 -29.95 -20.69
N ASP A 46 8.96 -29.81 -21.56
CA ASP A 46 8.60 -28.51 -22.14
C ASP A 46 7.73 -27.71 -21.14
N PRO A 47 8.17 -26.53 -20.67
CA PRO A 47 7.40 -25.72 -19.74
C PRO A 47 6.06 -25.22 -20.31
N MET A 48 5.91 -25.20 -21.64
CA MET A 48 4.68 -24.81 -22.33
C MET A 48 3.67 -25.96 -22.51
N ASP A 49 4.06 -27.21 -22.27
CA ASP A 49 3.16 -28.36 -22.39
C ASP A 49 2.00 -28.27 -21.39
N ALA A 50 0.77 -28.46 -21.87
CA ALA A 50 -0.45 -28.35 -21.08
C ALA A 50 -0.51 -29.31 -19.89
N ARG A 51 0.20 -30.44 -19.97
CA ARG A 51 0.20 -31.50 -18.94
C ARG A 51 0.96 -31.13 -17.67
N TYR A 52 1.82 -30.10 -17.73
CA TYR A 52 2.69 -29.73 -16.62
C TYR A 52 2.37 -28.32 -16.10
N HIS A 53 2.23 -28.24 -14.78
CA HIS A 53 2.13 -26.98 -14.06
C HIS A 53 3.53 -26.48 -13.73
N VAL A 54 3.88 -25.27 -14.17
CA VAL A 54 5.24 -24.75 -14.05
C VAL A 54 5.23 -23.40 -13.34
N ILE A 55 6.17 -23.24 -12.40
CA ILE A 55 6.52 -21.97 -11.76
C ILE A 55 7.76 -21.44 -12.48
N GLN A 56 7.53 -20.45 -13.33
CA GLN A 56 8.51 -19.88 -14.26
C GLN A 56 9.27 -18.72 -13.63
N TRP A 57 10.56 -18.61 -13.95
CA TRP A 57 11.38 -17.45 -13.59
C TRP A 57 11.32 -16.41 -14.70
N VAL A 58 10.95 -15.18 -14.36
CA VAL A 58 10.94 -14.06 -15.30
C VAL A 58 11.92 -13.00 -14.83
N HIS A 59 13.13 -13.05 -15.37
CA HIS A 59 14.13 -12.02 -15.11
C HIS A 59 13.74 -10.70 -15.78
N ARG A 60 13.81 -9.59 -15.03
CA ARG A 60 13.50 -8.25 -15.52
C ARG A 60 14.44 -7.23 -14.89
N SER A 61 14.82 -6.23 -15.69
CA SER A 61 15.53 -5.02 -15.26
C SER A 61 14.59 -3.98 -14.63
N GLU A 62 13.30 -4.02 -14.95
CA GLU A 62 12.27 -3.11 -14.45
C GLU A 62 11.21 -3.85 -13.64
N ALA A 63 10.45 -3.13 -12.81
CA ALA A 63 9.34 -3.72 -12.08
C ALA A 63 8.31 -4.35 -13.02
N GLY A 64 7.92 -5.57 -12.69
CA GLY A 64 6.88 -6.31 -13.36
C GLY A 64 5.89 -6.90 -12.37
N TYR A 65 4.91 -7.60 -12.92
CA TYR A 65 4.02 -8.43 -12.14
C TYR A 65 4.51 -9.87 -12.15
N SER A 66 4.54 -10.49 -10.98
CA SER A 66 4.26 -11.91 -10.95
C SER A 66 2.77 -12.12 -11.15
N ILE A 67 2.43 -13.23 -11.78
CA ILE A 67 1.06 -13.61 -12.03
C ILE A 67 0.93 -15.13 -11.90
N GLY A 68 -0.20 -15.59 -11.38
CA GLY A 68 -0.60 -16.99 -11.35
C GLY A 68 -1.70 -17.31 -12.35
N PRO A 69 -1.48 -17.18 -13.67
CA PRO A 69 -2.50 -17.50 -14.66
C PRO A 69 -2.75 -19.01 -14.71
N SER A 70 -4.00 -19.35 -14.95
CA SER A 70 -4.45 -20.69 -15.26
C SER A 70 -5.11 -20.76 -16.64
N PHE A 71 -4.99 -21.90 -17.29
CA PHE A 71 -5.77 -22.24 -18.47
C PHE A 71 -6.92 -23.14 -18.03
N VAL A 72 -8.13 -22.71 -18.33
CA VAL A 72 -9.37 -23.32 -17.84
C VAL A 72 -10.16 -23.87 -19.03
N ASP A 73 -10.74 -25.06 -18.88
CA ASP A 73 -11.73 -25.55 -19.84
C ASP A 73 -13.00 -24.69 -19.72
N PRO A 74 -13.40 -23.93 -20.75
CA PRO A 74 -14.57 -23.05 -20.65
C PRO A 74 -15.89 -23.82 -20.52
N ARG A 75 -15.91 -25.14 -20.75
CA ARG A 75 -17.12 -25.98 -20.68
C ARG A 75 -17.36 -26.53 -19.28
N THR A 76 -16.28 -26.80 -18.53
CA THR A 76 -16.35 -27.45 -17.21
C THR A 76 -15.87 -26.56 -16.07
N GLY A 77 -15.09 -25.52 -16.38
CA GLY A 77 -14.41 -24.70 -15.36
C GLY A 77 -13.16 -25.36 -14.77
N GLU A 78 -12.76 -26.53 -15.26
CA GLU A 78 -11.58 -27.25 -14.78
C GLU A 78 -10.29 -26.50 -15.14
N ILE A 79 -9.40 -26.33 -14.15
CA ILE A 79 -8.06 -25.79 -14.36
C ILE A 79 -7.17 -26.89 -14.96
N ILE A 80 -6.83 -26.74 -16.25
CA ILE A 80 -6.01 -27.71 -17.00
C ILE A 80 -4.52 -27.46 -16.79
N LYS A 81 -4.10 -26.19 -16.73
CA LYS A 81 -2.69 -25.81 -16.59
C LYS A 81 -2.53 -24.58 -15.70
N ALA A 82 -1.66 -24.69 -14.70
CA ALA A 82 -1.09 -23.56 -13.98
C ALA A 82 0.22 -23.09 -14.65
N ALA A 83 0.35 -21.79 -14.90
CA ALA A 83 1.54 -21.21 -15.55
C ALA A 83 2.04 -20.00 -14.74
N VAL A 84 2.40 -20.24 -13.47
CA VAL A 84 2.87 -19.21 -12.55
C VAL A 84 4.13 -18.55 -13.11
N ARG A 85 4.19 -17.22 -13.03
CA ARG A 85 5.35 -16.42 -13.45
C ARG A 85 5.82 -15.60 -12.27
N MET A 86 7.07 -15.82 -11.86
CA MET A 86 7.69 -15.13 -10.74
C MET A 86 8.72 -14.13 -11.25
N GLU A 87 8.48 -12.83 -11.06
CA GLU A 87 9.43 -11.79 -11.49
C GLU A 87 10.58 -11.57 -10.50
N SER A 88 11.76 -11.20 -11.02
CA SER A 88 13.00 -11.06 -10.24
C SER A 88 13.21 -9.70 -9.56
N HIS A 89 12.61 -8.62 -10.07
CA HIS A 89 12.86 -7.25 -9.63
C HIS A 89 12.36 -7.01 -8.19
N ARG A 90 11.28 -7.67 -7.72
CA ARG A 90 10.73 -7.42 -6.37
C ARG A 90 11.74 -7.47 -5.26
N SER A 91 12.71 -8.38 -5.35
CA SER A 91 13.70 -8.55 -4.30
C SER A 91 14.59 -7.32 -4.12
N LEU A 92 14.74 -6.50 -5.17
CA LEU A 92 15.38 -5.18 -5.04
C LEU A 92 14.51 -4.22 -4.24
N SER A 93 13.19 -4.23 -4.43
CA SER A 93 12.26 -3.43 -3.63
C SER A 93 12.19 -3.91 -2.18
N ASP A 94 12.19 -5.22 -1.95
CA ASP A 94 12.22 -5.81 -0.60
C ASP A 94 13.54 -5.44 0.10
N TYR A 95 14.65 -5.46 -0.63
CA TYR A 95 15.95 -4.97 -0.14
C TYR A 95 15.93 -3.47 0.15
N ASP A 96 15.36 -2.62 -0.71
CA ASP A 96 15.27 -1.17 -0.44
C ASP A 96 14.48 -0.89 0.85
N ILE A 97 13.40 -1.66 1.10
CA ILE A 97 12.62 -1.56 2.33
C ILE A 97 13.47 -1.99 3.53
N TYR A 98 14.14 -3.14 3.46
CA TYR A 98 15.01 -3.64 4.51
C TYR A 98 16.15 -2.67 4.82
N ALA A 99 16.87 -2.21 3.79
CA ALA A 99 17.98 -1.28 3.90
C ALA A 99 17.56 0.05 4.56
N GLY A 100 16.35 0.54 4.28
CA GLY A 100 15.78 1.70 4.97
C GLY A 100 15.58 1.51 6.48
N THR A 101 15.54 0.27 6.98
CA THR A 101 15.41 -0.06 8.41
C THR A 101 16.74 -0.23 9.15
N ILE A 102 17.83 -0.51 8.43
CA ILE A 102 19.17 -0.76 9.00
C ILE A 102 19.63 0.34 9.98
N PRO A 103 19.44 1.64 9.68
CA PRO A 103 19.84 2.70 10.61
C PRO A 103 19.15 2.62 11.99
N VAL A 104 17.99 1.96 12.07
CA VAL A 104 17.20 1.80 13.31
C VAL A 104 17.46 0.47 14.01
N THR A 105 17.54 -0.64 13.26
CA THR A 105 17.77 -1.98 13.84
C THR A 105 19.19 -2.09 14.40
N GLY A 106 20.15 -1.37 13.81
CA GLY A 106 21.56 -1.45 14.20
C GLY A 106 22.22 -2.75 13.76
N GLU A 107 21.53 -3.56 12.95
CA GLU A 107 22.09 -4.74 12.29
C GLU A 107 23.25 -4.29 11.39
N ARG A 108 24.38 -4.99 11.50
CA ARG A 108 25.45 -4.93 10.51
C ARG A 108 25.15 -6.05 9.52
N GLU A 109 24.92 -5.67 8.27
CA GLU A 109 24.80 -6.65 7.19
C GLU A 109 26.09 -7.48 7.14
N VAL A 110 25.96 -8.79 7.34
CA VAL A 110 27.07 -9.73 7.17
C VAL A 110 27.20 -9.92 5.67
N ASP A 111 28.38 -9.62 5.15
CA ASP A 111 28.66 -9.60 3.73
C ASP A 111 28.61 -11.04 3.18
N ALA A 112 27.46 -11.42 2.61
CA ALA A 112 27.22 -12.75 2.01
C ALA A 112 28.12 -13.04 0.79
N LEU A 113 28.96 -12.07 0.38
CA LEU A 113 29.98 -12.24 -0.65
C LEU A 113 31.32 -12.77 -0.10
N SER A 114 31.43 -13.01 1.22
CA SER A 114 32.67 -13.49 1.86
C SER A 114 32.91 -15.00 1.75
N GLY A 115 31.93 -15.78 1.27
CA GLY A 115 32.14 -17.16 0.80
C GLY A 115 32.48 -18.19 1.89
N ASP A 116 32.07 -17.97 3.14
CA ASP A 116 32.23 -18.94 4.23
C ASP A 116 30.86 -19.39 4.78
N ASP A 117 30.22 -20.29 4.02
CA ASP A 117 28.84 -20.76 4.21
C ASP A 117 28.53 -21.25 5.64
N ALA A 118 29.53 -21.76 6.38
CA ALA A 118 29.32 -22.33 7.71
C ALA A 118 29.19 -21.25 8.82
N LEU A 119 29.77 -20.07 8.61
CA LEU A 119 29.66 -18.96 9.57
C LEU A 119 28.35 -18.19 9.35
N ASP A 120 27.93 -18.03 8.09
CA ASP A 120 26.68 -17.38 7.72
C ASP A 120 25.45 -18.18 8.19
N ASP A 121 25.46 -19.52 8.03
CA ASP A 121 24.39 -20.40 8.54
C ASP A 121 24.30 -20.38 10.08
N TRP A 122 25.43 -20.31 10.77
CA TRP A 122 25.46 -20.24 12.24
C TRP A 122 24.99 -18.88 12.76
N LEU A 123 25.42 -17.77 12.12
CA LEU A 123 24.98 -16.41 12.48
C LEU A 123 23.49 -16.19 12.18
N ALA A 124 22.98 -16.68 11.05
CA ALA A 124 21.55 -16.65 10.71
C ALA A 124 20.67 -17.47 11.68
N SER A 125 21.27 -18.45 12.38
CA SER A 125 20.56 -19.29 13.37
C SER A 125 20.46 -18.67 14.78
N LEU A 126 21.20 -17.59 15.05
CA LEU A 126 21.35 -17.02 16.40
C LEU A 126 20.54 -15.74 16.64
N ASP A 127 20.08 -15.06 15.59
CA ASP A 127 19.20 -13.90 15.69
C ASP A 127 18.27 -13.84 14.46
N SER A 128 16.95 -13.86 14.68
CA SER A 128 15.93 -13.76 13.61
C SER A 128 15.77 -12.34 13.05
N ASN A 129 16.65 -11.43 13.45
CA ASN A 129 16.88 -10.14 12.83
C ASN A 129 17.60 -10.36 11.49
N ALA A 130 16.79 -10.84 10.56
CA ALA A 130 17.09 -11.44 9.28
C ALA A 130 18.01 -10.58 8.41
N SER A 131 19.06 -11.19 7.83
CA SER A 131 19.81 -10.60 6.73
C SER A 131 18.87 -10.09 5.62
N ALA A 132 19.35 -9.16 4.79
CA ALA A 132 18.63 -8.69 3.61
C ALA A 132 18.07 -9.84 2.76
N GLU A 133 18.86 -10.90 2.59
CA GLU A 133 18.46 -12.10 1.87
C GLU A 133 17.29 -12.82 2.57
N ALA A 134 17.38 -13.06 3.88
CA ALA A 134 16.31 -13.74 4.62
C ALA A 134 15.01 -12.93 4.63
N PHE A 135 15.09 -11.60 4.78
CA PHE A 135 13.94 -10.70 4.67
C PHE A 135 13.28 -10.78 3.29
N ALA A 136 14.07 -10.68 2.22
CA ALA A 136 13.58 -10.80 0.85
C ALA A 136 12.99 -12.20 0.59
N MET A 137 13.66 -13.26 1.01
CA MET A 137 13.21 -14.64 0.79
C MET A 137 11.95 -14.99 1.58
N ALA A 138 11.74 -14.41 2.76
CA ALA A 138 10.46 -14.50 3.48
C ALA A 138 9.30 -13.95 2.64
N ARG A 139 9.50 -12.78 1.99
CA ARG A 139 8.52 -12.24 1.05
C ARG A 139 8.35 -13.11 -0.19
N ARG A 140 9.45 -13.65 -0.74
CA ARG A 140 9.40 -14.53 -1.92
C ARG A 140 8.66 -15.84 -1.67
N ARG A 141 8.74 -16.42 -0.46
CA ARG A 141 7.91 -17.57 -0.05
C ARG A 141 6.42 -17.23 -0.08
N GLN A 142 6.03 -16.15 0.61
CA GLN A 142 4.63 -15.71 0.64
C GLN A 142 4.10 -15.42 -0.76
N HIS A 143 4.93 -14.80 -1.61
CA HIS A 143 4.59 -14.49 -2.98
C HIS A 143 4.42 -15.73 -3.85
N ALA A 144 5.29 -16.74 -3.73
CA ALA A 144 5.11 -18.01 -4.43
C ALA A 144 3.82 -18.72 -4.00
N ALA A 145 3.53 -18.72 -2.70
CA ALA A 145 2.26 -19.25 -2.18
C ALA A 145 1.06 -18.50 -2.78
N HIS A 146 1.11 -17.17 -2.84
CA HIS A 146 0.08 -16.32 -3.42
C HIS A 146 -0.22 -16.65 -4.88
N GLU A 147 0.79 -16.68 -5.74
CA GLU A 147 0.59 -16.95 -7.16
C GLU A 147 0.10 -18.38 -7.42
N VAL A 148 0.59 -19.36 -6.63
CA VAL A 148 0.07 -20.73 -6.69
C VAL A 148 -1.39 -20.79 -6.23
N GLY A 149 -1.77 -19.99 -5.22
CA GLY A 149 -3.15 -19.90 -4.75
C GLY A 149 -4.11 -19.47 -5.87
N HIS A 150 -3.72 -18.50 -6.72
CA HIS A 150 -4.49 -18.15 -7.91
C HIS A 150 -4.68 -19.33 -8.86
N THR A 151 -3.64 -20.14 -9.04
CA THR A 151 -3.72 -21.34 -9.89
C THR A 151 -4.49 -22.51 -9.27
N LEU A 152 -4.83 -22.41 -7.98
CA LEU A 152 -5.80 -23.25 -7.29
C LEU A 152 -7.21 -22.64 -7.31
N GLY A 153 -7.43 -21.54 -8.02
CA GLY A 153 -8.75 -20.91 -8.18
C GLY A 153 -9.08 -19.84 -7.13
N LEU A 154 -8.14 -19.44 -6.28
CA LEU A 154 -8.41 -18.47 -5.22
C LEU A 154 -8.27 -17.04 -5.75
N ALA A 155 -9.24 -16.20 -5.41
CA ALA A 155 -9.16 -14.76 -5.63
C ALA A 155 -8.39 -14.06 -4.50
N HIS A 156 -8.04 -12.80 -4.72
CA HIS A 156 -7.51 -11.94 -3.66
C HIS A 156 -8.51 -11.77 -2.53
N ASN A 157 -8.01 -11.73 -1.29
CA ASN A 157 -8.78 -11.34 -0.12
C ASN A 157 -8.07 -10.20 0.61
N PHE A 158 -8.39 -8.97 0.22
CA PHE A 158 -7.75 -7.77 0.76
C PHE A 158 -8.16 -7.47 2.22
N LEU A 159 -9.11 -8.24 2.77
CA LEU A 159 -9.58 -8.05 4.13
C LEU A 159 -8.81 -8.91 5.14
N ALA A 160 -7.92 -9.81 4.70
CA ALA A 160 -7.35 -10.83 5.58
C ALA A 160 -6.43 -10.28 6.68
N SER A 161 -5.77 -9.15 6.42
CA SER A 161 -5.05 -8.35 7.42
C SER A 161 -5.94 -7.99 8.62
N ALA A 162 -7.23 -7.73 8.38
CA ALA A 162 -8.18 -7.28 9.39
C ALA A 162 -8.52 -8.34 10.46
N TYR A 163 -8.22 -9.62 10.20
CA TYR A 163 -8.52 -10.73 11.10
C TYR A 163 -7.34 -11.70 11.21
N GLY A 164 -6.15 -11.13 11.49
CA GLY A 164 -4.97 -11.90 11.87
C GLY A 164 -4.09 -12.34 10.70
N ARG A 165 -4.03 -11.52 9.64
CA ARG A 165 -3.26 -11.82 8.40
C ARG A 165 -3.59 -13.23 7.88
N ALA A 166 -4.88 -13.53 7.86
CA ALA A 166 -5.40 -14.90 7.77
C ALA A 166 -5.37 -15.52 6.36
N SER A 167 -4.74 -14.86 5.38
CA SER A 167 -4.64 -15.37 4.02
C SER A 167 -3.30 -14.99 3.39
N VAL A 168 -2.72 -15.90 2.60
CA VAL A 168 -1.64 -15.54 1.66
C VAL A 168 -2.18 -14.81 0.44
N MET A 169 -3.50 -14.85 0.20
CA MET A 169 -4.18 -14.13 -0.90
C MET A 169 -4.41 -12.64 -0.61
N ASP A 170 -3.88 -12.13 0.51
CA ASP A 170 -3.79 -10.71 0.82
C ASP A 170 -2.43 -10.13 0.37
N TYR A 171 -2.29 -8.81 0.41
CA TYR A 171 -1.08 -8.07 0.03
C TYR A 171 -0.53 -7.30 1.23
N PRO A 172 0.02 -7.94 2.27
CA PRO A 172 0.53 -7.21 3.42
C PRO A 172 1.82 -6.46 3.10
N ALA A 173 2.01 -5.32 3.77
CA ALA A 173 3.32 -4.69 3.94
C ALA A 173 4.16 -5.49 4.94
N PRO A 174 5.50 -5.34 4.98
CA PRO A 174 6.26 -5.92 6.08
C PRO A 174 5.78 -5.34 7.42
N LEU A 175 5.46 -6.21 8.37
CA LEU A 175 5.07 -5.80 9.71
C LEU A 175 6.32 -5.39 10.50
N LEU A 176 6.54 -4.08 10.63
CA LEU A 176 7.60 -3.53 11.47
C LEU A 176 7.02 -3.24 12.86
N ARG A 177 7.54 -3.91 13.91
CA ARG A 177 7.12 -3.66 15.30
C ARG A 177 8.10 -2.73 15.99
N VAL A 178 7.61 -1.87 16.88
CA VAL A 178 8.45 -0.99 17.71
C VAL A 178 8.45 -1.52 19.13
N ALA A 179 9.63 -1.88 19.63
CA ALA A 179 9.83 -2.31 21.01
C ALA A 179 11.05 -1.59 21.59
N GLY A 180 10.87 -0.83 22.67
CA GLY A 180 11.97 -0.13 23.35
C GLY A 180 12.74 0.87 22.48
N GLY A 181 12.12 1.41 21.41
CA GLY A 181 12.80 2.31 20.46
C GLY A 181 13.66 1.59 19.41
N HIS A 182 13.53 0.27 19.29
CA HIS A 182 14.10 -0.56 18.24
C HIS A 182 12.99 -1.10 17.33
N LEU A 183 13.38 -1.50 16.11
CA LEU A 183 12.50 -2.22 15.21
C LEU A 183 12.72 -3.73 15.36
N ASP A 184 11.62 -4.47 15.38
CA ASP A 184 11.57 -5.92 15.31
C ASP A 184 10.96 -6.33 13.96
N LEU A 185 11.74 -7.10 13.19
CA LEU A 185 11.43 -7.59 11.85
C LEU A 185 11.09 -9.09 11.82
N ALA A 186 11.13 -9.79 12.95
CA ALA A 186 11.01 -11.25 13.01
C ALA A 186 9.68 -11.79 12.45
N ASP A 187 8.64 -10.96 12.45
CA ASP A 187 7.30 -11.28 11.93
C ASP A 187 6.91 -10.37 10.76
N ALA A 188 7.89 -9.82 10.04
CA ALA A 188 7.66 -8.93 8.90
C ALA A 188 6.74 -9.58 7.86
N TYR A 189 6.98 -10.85 7.54
CA TYR A 189 6.12 -11.65 6.69
C TYR A 189 5.72 -12.94 7.39
N ARG A 190 4.47 -13.35 7.17
CA ARG A 190 3.93 -14.58 7.75
C ARG A 190 4.66 -15.81 7.20
N ASN A 191 4.89 -16.78 8.08
CA ASN A 191 5.37 -18.10 7.68
C ASN A 191 4.18 -19.07 7.56
N GLY A 192 3.70 -19.29 6.34
CA GLY A 192 2.64 -20.26 6.05
C GLY A 192 1.30 -19.67 5.62
N PRO A 193 0.34 -20.55 5.26
CA PRO A 193 -1.03 -20.24 4.90
C PRO A 193 -1.89 -20.02 6.15
N GLY A 194 -3.07 -19.43 5.98
CA GLY A 194 -3.89 -18.90 7.07
C GLY A 194 -5.30 -19.47 7.10
N ALA A 195 -6.06 -19.08 8.13
CA ALA A 195 -7.39 -19.59 8.38
C ALA A 195 -8.37 -19.41 7.20
N TYR A 196 -8.24 -18.31 6.43
CA TYR A 196 -9.05 -18.08 5.24
C TYR A 196 -8.61 -18.96 4.07
N ASP A 197 -7.30 -19.18 3.89
CA ASP A 197 -6.78 -20.10 2.85
C ASP A 197 -7.33 -21.51 3.07
N THR A 198 -7.32 -21.99 4.32
CA THR A 198 -7.94 -23.26 4.73
C THR A 198 -9.44 -23.30 4.46
N LEU A 199 -10.18 -22.24 4.79
CA LEU A 199 -11.62 -22.15 4.52
C LEU A 199 -11.89 -22.26 3.01
N ALA A 200 -11.18 -21.48 2.20
CA ALA A 200 -11.35 -21.42 0.76
C ALA A 200 -11.05 -22.77 0.09
N ILE A 201 -9.95 -23.43 0.48
CA ILE A 201 -9.60 -24.75 -0.05
C ILE A 201 -10.60 -25.82 0.38
N ARG A 202 -11.03 -25.83 1.64
CA ARG A 202 -12.07 -26.76 2.09
C ARG A 202 -13.35 -26.57 1.28
N TYR A 203 -13.76 -25.33 1.06
CA TYR A 203 -14.95 -25.04 0.28
C TYR A 203 -14.81 -25.49 -1.19
N ALA A 204 -13.64 -25.26 -1.80
CA ALA A 204 -13.44 -25.56 -3.22
C ALA A 204 -13.14 -27.04 -3.53
N TYR A 205 -12.53 -27.78 -2.59
CA TYR A 205 -11.94 -29.10 -2.90
C TYR A 205 -12.39 -30.25 -2.00
N THR A 206 -13.20 -30.02 -0.95
CA THR A 206 -13.67 -31.16 -0.14
C THR A 206 -14.58 -32.05 -0.95
N GLU A 207 -14.24 -33.34 -1.05
CA GLU A 207 -15.09 -34.33 -1.70
C GLU A 207 -16.18 -34.81 -0.73
N PHE A 208 -17.44 -34.75 -1.17
CA PHE A 208 -18.59 -35.20 -0.40
C PHE A 208 -19.23 -36.44 -1.02
N PRO A 209 -19.82 -37.34 -0.20
CA PRO A 209 -20.69 -38.38 -0.72
C PRO A 209 -21.85 -37.79 -1.52
N ALA A 210 -22.35 -38.56 -2.50
CA ALA A 210 -23.47 -38.13 -3.32
C ALA A 210 -24.68 -37.69 -2.46
N GLY A 211 -25.20 -36.49 -2.74
CA GLY A 211 -26.32 -35.89 -2.01
C GLY A 211 -25.96 -35.20 -0.69
N GLN A 212 -24.68 -35.11 -0.32
CA GLN A 212 -24.24 -34.43 0.92
C GLN A 212 -23.46 -33.12 0.69
N GLU A 213 -23.14 -32.79 -0.56
CA GLU A 213 -22.30 -31.64 -0.91
C GLU A 213 -22.90 -30.32 -0.41
N GLU A 214 -24.18 -30.07 -0.66
CA GLU A 214 -24.85 -28.82 -0.25
C GLU A 214 -24.75 -28.59 1.26
N ALA A 215 -25.18 -29.56 2.07
CA ALA A 215 -25.10 -29.48 3.53
C ALA A 215 -23.66 -29.39 4.05
N GLY A 216 -22.70 -30.04 3.37
CA GLY A 216 -21.28 -29.99 3.69
C GLY A 216 -20.67 -28.61 3.45
N LEU A 217 -20.95 -28.01 2.30
CA LEU A 217 -20.52 -26.65 1.95
C LEU A 217 -21.14 -25.61 2.87
N GLU A 218 -22.44 -25.74 3.19
CA GLU A 218 -23.11 -24.88 4.18
C GLU A 218 -22.42 -24.96 5.55
N HIS A 219 -22.04 -26.15 6.00
CA HIS A 219 -21.32 -26.32 7.25
C HIS A 219 -19.95 -25.64 7.24
N ILE A 220 -19.20 -25.74 6.13
CA ILE A 220 -17.90 -25.05 5.95
C ILE A 220 -18.09 -23.54 6.01
N LEU A 221 -19.07 -22.99 5.28
CA LEU A 221 -19.36 -21.55 5.31
C LEU A 221 -19.80 -21.09 6.70
N ALA A 222 -20.64 -21.85 7.39
CA ALA A 222 -21.05 -21.55 8.76
C ALA A 222 -19.85 -21.55 9.74
N ASP A 223 -18.88 -22.44 9.55
CA ASP A 223 -17.63 -22.41 10.30
C ASP A 223 -16.81 -21.15 10.04
N GLY A 224 -16.65 -20.78 8.77
CA GLY A 224 -15.98 -19.53 8.37
C GLY A 224 -16.62 -18.30 9.02
N MET A 225 -17.95 -18.21 8.97
CA MET A 225 -18.72 -17.13 9.60
C MET A 225 -18.55 -17.09 11.12
N ARG A 226 -18.61 -18.24 11.82
CA ARG A 226 -18.37 -18.32 13.27
C ARG A 226 -16.97 -17.86 13.66
N ARG A 227 -15.98 -18.11 12.79
CA ARG A 227 -14.59 -17.70 12.98
C ARG A 227 -14.33 -16.25 12.54
N GLY A 228 -15.34 -15.53 12.04
CA GLY A 228 -15.22 -14.14 11.60
C GLY A 228 -14.42 -13.96 10.31
N LEU A 229 -14.24 -15.03 9.51
CA LEU A 229 -13.54 -14.98 8.24
C LEU A 229 -14.43 -14.28 7.20
N ARG A 230 -13.89 -13.26 6.54
CA ARG A 230 -14.62 -12.39 5.62
C ARG A 230 -13.90 -12.31 4.28
N PHE A 231 -14.62 -11.92 3.23
CA PHE A 231 -14.07 -11.83 1.89
C PHE A 231 -14.49 -10.53 1.21
N ILE A 232 -13.50 -9.76 0.77
CA ILE A 232 -13.64 -8.59 -0.11
C ILE A 232 -12.43 -8.61 -1.06
N THR A 233 -12.66 -8.29 -2.34
CA THR A 233 -11.68 -8.52 -3.41
C THR A 233 -11.45 -7.28 -4.28
N ASN A 234 -10.78 -7.44 -5.42
CA ASN A 234 -10.17 -6.41 -6.26
C ASN A 234 -10.93 -5.09 -6.47
N PRO A 235 -12.26 -5.03 -6.67
CA PRO A 235 -12.95 -3.76 -6.88
C PRO A 235 -12.79 -2.77 -5.71
N ASP A 236 -12.60 -3.28 -4.49
CA ASP A 236 -12.57 -2.47 -3.26
C ASP A 236 -11.17 -2.03 -2.84
N GLU A 237 -10.13 -2.60 -3.45
CA GLU A 237 -8.74 -2.23 -3.23
C GLU A 237 -8.46 -0.78 -3.67
N ALA A 238 -9.15 -0.32 -4.71
CA ALA A 238 -8.98 1.01 -5.29
C ALA A 238 -9.25 2.15 -4.28
N ASP A 239 -8.57 3.29 -4.48
CA ASP A 239 -8.66 4.49 -3.63
C ASP A 239 -10.09 5.05 -3.47
N ALA A 240 -10.98 4.81 -4.44
CA ALA A 240 -12.38 5.24 -4.40
C ALA A 240 -13.27 4.37 -3.49
N GLY A 241 -12.76 3.21 -3.03
CA GLY A 241 -13.46 2.26 -2.18
C GLY A 241 -13.98 2.85 -0.86
N SER A 242 -14.95 2.17 -0.25
CA SER A 242 -15.59 2.60 1.00
C SER A 242 -15.17 1.77 2.22
N TYR A 243 -14.51 0.63 2.00
CA TYR A 243 -14.10 -0.30 3.05
C TYR A 243 -12.61 -0.09 3.38
N PRO A 244 -12.25 0.49 4.54
CA PRO A 244 -10.86 0.82 4.87
C PRO A 244 -9.93 -0.38 4.88
N GLU A 245 -10.37 -1.47 5.51
CA GLU A 245 -9.58 -2.68 5.66
C GLU A 245 -9.45 -3.49 4.37
N ALA A 246 -10.26 -3.24 3.34
CA ALA A 246 -10.08 -3.86 2.03
C ALA A 246 -9.03 -3.09 1.22
N SER A 247 -7.78 -3.14 1.67
CA SER A 247 -6.68 -2.36 1.09
C SER A 247 -5.40 -3.18 1.05
N THR A 248 -4.54 -2.87 0.08
CA THR A 248 -3.20 -3.45 0.00
C THR A 248 -2.26 -2.75 0.98
N TRP A 249 -1.17 -3.44 1.33
CA TRP A 249 -0.05 -2.93 2.11
C TRP A 249 -0.42 -2.43 3.52
N ILE A 250 -1.34 -3.11 4.18
CA ILE A 250 -1.70 -2.90 5.60
C ILE A 250 -1.60 -4.22 6.39
N ASN A 251 -1.42 -4.12 7.71
CA ASN A 251 -1.32 -5.29 8.60
C ASN A 251 -2.31 -5.29 9.76
N GLY A 252 -2.91 -4.14 10.08
CA GLY A 252 -3.72 -3.95 11.28
C GLY A 252 -5.19 -4.40 11.13
N ALA A 253 -5.81 -4.74 12.26
CA ALA A 253 -7.23 -5.08 12.35
C ALA A 253 -8.17 -3.90 12.02
N ASP A 254 -7.67 -2.68 12.21
CA ASP A 254 -8.36 -1.42 11.93
C ASP A 254 -7.36 -0.48 11.23
N ALA A 255 -7.68 -0.05 10.01
CA ALA A 255 -6.80 0.78 9.17
C ALA A 255 -6.54 2.18 9.76
N VAL A 256 -7.49 2.71 10.54
CA VAL A 256 -7.36 4.02 11.20
C VAL A 256 -6.41 3.92 12.40
N ALA A 257 -6.53 2.85 13.19
CA ALA A 257 -5.58 2.56 14.27
C ALA A 257 -4.18 2.23 13.71
N GLU A 258 -4.13 1.50 12.60
CA GLU A 258 -2.88 1.18 11.90
C GLU A 258 -2.16 2.44 11.45
N LEU A 259 -2.87 3.46 10.93
CA LEU A 259 -2.26 4.74 10.53
C LEU A 259 -1.51 5.40 11.70
N ALA A 260 -2.09 5.38 12.90
CA ALA A 260 -1.41 5.90 14.09
C ALA A 260 -0.14 5.10 14.41
N ARG A 261 -0.19 3.76 14.29
CA ARG A 261 0.95 2.88 14.55
C ARG A 261 2.08 3.09 13.54
N VAL A 262 1.79 3.06 12.24
CA VAL A 262 2.81 3.22 11.19
C VAL A 262 3.38 4.64 11.14
N THR A 263 2.65 5.64 11.65
CA THR A 263 3.19 7.00 11.83
C THR A 263 4.33 7.02 12.84
N VAL A 264 4.21 6.27 13.94
CA VAL A 264 5.31 6.12 14.92
C VAL A 264 6.52 5.42 14.29
N VAL A 265 6.28 4.35 13.52
CA VAL A 265 7.34 3.63 12.78
C VAL A 265 8.05 4.56 11.81
N ARG A 266 7.30 5.32 11.00
CA ARG A 266 7.86 6.27 10.04
C ARG A 266 8.74 7.32 10.72
N ARG A 267 8.27 7.93 11.81
CA ARG A 267 9.07 8.93 12.54
C ARG A 267 10.38 8.33 13.02
N LEU A 268 10.33 7.14 13.62
CA LEU A 268 11.53 6.45 14.08
C LEU A 268 12.52 6.15 12.94
N LEU A 269 12.02 5.67 11.79
CA LEU A 269 12.83 5.43 10.59
C LEU A 269 13.47 6.72 10.08
N LEU A 270 12.68 7.79 9.92
CA LEU A 270 13.13 9.05 9.35
C LEU A 270 14.11 9.80 10.28
N ASP A 271 13.86 9.79 11.58
CA ASP A 271 14.69 10.48 12.59
C ASP A 271 16.08 9.86 12.73
N ARG A 272 16.22 8.57 12.42
CA ARG A 272 17.48 7.82 12.53
C ARG A 272 18.11 7.46 11.20
N PHE A 273 17.50 7.85 10.08
CA PHE A 273 18.01 7.53 8.75
C PHE A 273 19.41 8.11 8.54
N ASP A 274 20.34 7.29 8.07
CA ASP A 274 21.73 7.69 7.82
C ASP A 274 22.39 6.82 6.73
N GLU A 275 23.69 7.01 6.53
CA GLU A 275 24.49 6.32 5.50
C GLU A 275 24.54 4.79 5.65
N ARG A 276 24.16 4.22 6.80
CA ARG A 276 24.11 2.75 6.99
C ARG A 276 23.05 2.08 6.12
N ALA A 277 22.16 2.83 5.47
CA ALA A 277 21.22 2.30 4.49
C ALA A 277 21.86 1.92 3.13
N ILE A 278 23.16 2.14 2.96
CA ILE A 278 23.96 1.73 1.80
C ILE A 278 25.27 1.07 2.25
N HIS A 279 25.90 0.28 1.38
CA HIS A 279 27.14 -0.42 1.68
C HIS A 279 28.38 0.49 1.59
N PRO A 280 29.45 0.21 2.33
CA PRO A 280 30.74 0.87 2.13
C PRO A 280 31.23 0.73 0.67
N GLY A 281 31.51 1.87 0.03
CA GLY A 281 31.94 1.93 -1.37
C GLY A 281 30.82 2.21 -2.36
N GLU A 282 29.55 2.12 -1.94
CA GLU A 282 28.43 2.59 -2.75
C GLU A 282 28.34 4.14 -2.73
N PRO A 283 27.82 4.75 -3.81
CA PRO A 283 27.63 6.19 -3.82
C PRO A 283 26.50 6.63 -2.89
N MET A 284 26.73 7.74 -2.18
CA MET A 284 25.73 8.43 -1.35
C MET A 284 24.42 8.73 -2.08
N ALA A 285 24.44 8.89 -3.41
CA ALA A 285 23.24 9.13 -4.21
C ALA A 285 22.21 7.99 -4.12
N LEU A 286 22.61 6.76 -3.79
CA LEU A 286 21.68 5.64 -3.57
C LEU A 286 20.77 5.86 -2.35
N LEU A 287 21.16 6.72 -1.40
CA LEU A 287 20.30 7.09 -0.28
C LEU A 287 18.98 7.76 -0.74
N ASN A 288 18.96 8.40 -1.91
CA ASN A 288 17.71 8.97 -2.45
C ASN A 288 16.66 7.88 -2.69
N ARG A 289 17.07 6.69 -3.15
CA ARG A 289 16.19 5.53 -3.33
C ARG A 289 15.78 4.93 -1.99
N ARG A 290 16.74 4.79 -1.07
CA ARG A 290 16.53 4.19 0.26
C ARG A 290 15.64 5.03 1.16
N LEU A 291 15.61 6.34 0.94
CA LEU A 291 14.72 7.25 1.64
C LEU A 291 13.25 7.07 1.23
N VAL A 292 12.95 6.60 0.02
CA VAL A 292 11.55 6.47 -0.46
C VAL A 292 10.69 5.57 0.43
N PRO A 293 11.06 4.30 0.73
CA PRO A 293 10.27 3.45 1.62
C PRO A 293 10.22 3.96 3.07
N VAL A 294 11.19 4.79 3.50
CA VAL A 294 11.20 5.44 4.81
C VAL A 294 10.22 6.61 4.84
N TYR A 295 10.36 7.58 3.93
CA TYR A 295 9.53 8.78 3.87
C TYR A 295 8.07 8.44 3.54
N LEU A 296 7.82 7.46 2.67
CA LEU A 296 6.48 7.03 2.28
C LEU A 296 6.00 5.77 3.03
N HIS A 297 6.62 5.40 4.15
CA HIS A 297 6.30 4.17 4.89
C HIS A 297 4.79 3.98 5.15
N HIS A 298 4.08 5.07 5.46
CA HIS A 298 2.66 5.04 5.78
C HIS A 298 1.71 5.27 4.58
N ARG A 299 2.20 5.41 3.33
CA ARG A 299 1.37 5.88 2.21
C ARG A 299 0.17 4.99 1.89
N PHE A 300 0.31 3.67 2.06
CA PHE A 300 -0.78 2.73 1.79
C PHE A 300 -1.79 2.70 2.94
N THR A 301 -1.31 2.85 4.17
CA THR A 301 -2.19 3.03 5.33
C THR A 301 -2.94 4.37 5.29
N ILE A 302 -2.33 5.41 4.73
CA ILE A 302 -3.02 6.67 4.39
C ILE A 302 -4.16 6.40 3.41
N ALA A 303 -3.90 5.70 2.30
CA ALA A 303 -4.94 5.34 1.31
C ALA A 303 -6.08 4.54 1.95
N ALA A 304 -5.76 3.56 2.81
CA ALA A 304 -6.73 2.77 3.56
C ALA A 304 -7.56 3.64 4.53
N ALA A 305 -6.91 4.49 5.34
CA ALA A 305 -7.59 5.36 6.31
C ALA A 305 -8.47 6.43 5.63
N ILE A 306 -8.10 6.90 4.44
CA ILE A 306 -8.91 7.82 3.63
C ILE A 306 -10.28 7.21 3.29
N LYS A 307 -10.35 5.89 3.04
CA LYS A 307 -11.63 5.19 2.80
C LYS A 307 -12.57 5.23 4.00
N ALA A 308 -12.08 5.50 5.21
CA ALA A 308 -12.94 5.59 6.40
C ALA A 308 -13.82 6.85 6.39
N ILE A 309 -13.39 7.92 5.73
CA ILE A 309 -14.18 9.15 5.57
C ILE A 309 -15.24 8.90 4.50
N GLY A 310 -16.52 9.03 4.86
CA GLY A 310 -17.62 8.60 3.99
C GLY A 310 -17.56 7.09 3.72
N GLY A 311 -17.03 6.33 4.67
CA GLY A 311 -16.81 4.89 4.56
C GLY A 311 -18.03 4.07 4.96
N MET A 312 -18.11 2.87 4.37
CA MET A 312 -19.16 1.89 4.59
C MET A 312 -18.54 0.52 4.42
N GLU A 313 -18.70 -0.32 5.43
CA GLU A 313 -18.40 -1.74 5.35
C GLU A 313 -19.58 -2.46 4.71
N TYR A 314 -19.29 -3.49 3.93
CA TYR A 314 -20.33 -4.30 3.34
C TYR A 314 -19.86 -5.73 3.11
N ARG A 315 -20.82 -6.58 2.73
CA ARG A 315 -20.61 -8.00 2.45
C ARG A 315 -21.34 -8.35 1.16
N TYR A 316 -20.86 -9.38 0.45
CA TYR A 316 -21.59 -9.98 -0.67
C TYR A 316 -22.74 -10.85 -0.13
N GLY A 317 -23.72 -10.21 0.50
CA GLY A 317 -24.83 -10.89 1.17
C GLY A 317 -25.80 -11.53 0.19
N VAL A 318 -26.34 -12.70 0.58
CA VAL A 318 -27.37 -13.43 -0.14
C VAL A 318 -28.71 -13.29 0.62
N ARG A 319 -29.82 -13.35 -0.11
CA ARG A 319 -31.16 -13.31 0.50
C ARG A 319 -31.31 -14.48 1.48
N GLY A 320 -31.60 -14.17 2.74
CA GLY A 320 -31.72 -15.17 3.80
C GLY A 320 -30.58 -15.12 4.82
N ASP A 321 -29.50 -14.39 4.53
CA ASP A 321 -28.41 -14.17 5.48
C ASP A 321 -28.88 -13.37 6.70
N SER A 322 -28.37 -13.74 7.88
CA SER A 322 -28.69 -13.10 9.16
C SER A 322 -27.85 -11.87 9.47
N LEU A 323 -26.87 -11.56 8.62
CA LEU A 323 -25.87 -10.51 8.84
C LEU A 323 -26.23 -9.24 8.06
N PRO A 324 -25.99 -8.04 8.62
CA PRO A 324 -26.17 -6.80 7.88
C PRO A 324 -25.31 -6.77 6.61
N VAL A 325 -25.93 -6.40 5.49
CA VAL A 325 -25.25 -6.33 4.17
C VAL A 325 -24.35 -5.11 4.08
N THR A 326 -24.77 -3.98 4.66
CA THR A 326 -24.03 -2.72 4.64
C THR A 326 -24.11 -2.03 5.99
N GLU A 327 -23.02 -1.41 6.42
CA GLU A 327 -22.94 -0.62 7.64
C GLU A 327 -22.11 0.63 7.40
N ILE A 328 -22.71 1.81 7.58
CA ILE A 328 -21.98 3.09 7.54
C ILE A 328 -21.04 3.11 8.74
N LEU A 329 -19.78 3.47 8.51
CA LEU A 329 -18.80 3.52 9.59
C LEU A 329 -19.20 4.50 10.70
N ALA A 330 -18.96 4.09 11.94
CA ALA A 330 -19.28 4.90 13.11
C ALA A 330 -18.67 6.32 12.99
N PRO A 331 -19.46 7.40 13.24
CA PRO A 331 -18.97 8.76 13.06
C PRO A 331 -17.66 9.11 13.82
N PRO A 332 -17.42 8.61 15.06
CA PRO A 332 -16.15 8.83 15.74
C PRO A 332 -14.94 8.24 15.00
N ARG A 333 -15.09 7.09 14.34
CA ARG A 333 -14.01 6.45 13.55
C ARG A 333 -13.67 7.27 12.32
N GLN A 334 -14.68 7.81 11.62
CA GLN A 334 -14.48 8.68 10.47
C GLN A 334 -13.76 9.99 10.86
N ARG A 335 -14.18 10.64 11.96
CA ARG A 335 -13.53 11.85 12.48
C ARG A 335 -12.11 11.59 12.96
N ARG A 336 -11.87 10.44 13.60
CA ARG A 336 -10.52 10.03 14.00
C ARG A 336 -9.60 9.84 12.79
N ALA A 337 -10.10 9.21 11.72
CA ALA A 337 -9.37 9.07 10.47
C ALA A 337 -9.02 10.44 9.88
N LEU A 338 -9.99 11.36 9.85
CA LEU A 338 -9.76 12.73 9.39
C LEU A 338 -8.65 13.41 10.19
N GLU A 339 -8.69 13.39 11.52
CA GLU A 339 -7.61 14.02 12.31
C GLU A 339 -6.24 13.40 12.03
N LEU A 340 -6.11 12.08 11.97
CA LEU A 340 -4.84 11.42 11.70
C LEU A 340 -4.29 11.74 10.30
N LEU A 341 -5.17 11.84 9.30
CA LEU A 341 -4.80 12.25 7.95
C LEU A 341 -4.34 13.71 7.91
N LEU A 342 -5.01 14.60 8.65
CA LEU A 342 -4.61 16.00 8.75
C LEU A 342 -3.36 16.19 9.61
N ASP A 343 -3.09 15.30 10.55
CA ASP A 343 -1.81 15.22 11.28
C ASP A 343 -0.67 14.89 10.30
N ALA A 344 -0.85 13.90 9.42
CA ALA A 344 0.17 13.44 8.49
C ALA A 344 0.67 14.51 7.49
N ILE A 345 -0.11 15.57 7.25
CA ILE A 345 0.26 16.68 6.38
C ILE A 345 0.70 17.93 7.14
N GLN A 346 0.87 17.87 8.46
CA GLN A 346 1.40 19.02 9.20
C GLN A 346 2.87 19.26 8.80
N PRO A 347 3.35 20.52 8.79
CA PRO A 347 4.71 20.84 8.36
C PRO A 347 5.81 20.03 9.05
N ALA A 348 5.64 19.73 10.35
CA ALA A 348 6.58 18.91 11.11
C ALA A 348 6.63 17.44 10.65
N GLU A 349 5.52 16.89 10.15
CA GLU A 349 5.46 15.50 9.65
C GLU A 349 6.00 15.38 8.22
N LEU A 350 5.90 16.45 7.43
CA LEU A 350 6.37 16.51 6.05
C LEU A 350 7.87 16.81 5.94
N ALA A 351 8.46 17.44 6.96
CA ALA A 351 9.85 17.83 6.98
C ALA A 351 10.78 16.62 6.97
N VAL A 352 11.86 16.72 6.17
CA VAL A 352 13.00 15.81 6.25
C VAL A 352 14.03 16.42 7.19
N PRO A 353 14.55 15.69 8.18
CA PRO A 353 15.56 16.21 9.10
C PRO A 353 16.80 16.75 8.36
N GLU A 354 17.35 17.87 8.82
CA GLU A 354 18.55 18.49 8.24
C GLU A 354 19.76 17.53 8.15
N PRO A 355 20.05 16.68 9.17
CA PRO A 355 21.11 15.67 9.05
C PRO A 355 20.88 14.71 7.87
N VAL A 356 19.64 14.32 7.60
CA VAL A 356 19.29 13.46 6.46
C VAL A 356 19.47 14.20 5.15
N LEU A 357 18.98 15.44 5.03
CA LEU A 357 19.10 16.25 3.81
C LEU A 357 20.56 16.43 3.37
N ARG A 358 21.50 16.53 4.31
CA ARG A 358 22.93 16.65 4.01
C ARG A 358 23.56 15.39 3.40
N LEU A 359 22.94 14.23 3.59
CA LEU A 359 23.40 12.97 3.02
C LEU A 359 22.89 12.75 1.58
N LEU A 360 21.82 13.45 1.18
CA LEU A 360 21.16 13.25 -0.12
C LEU A 360 21.93 13.97 -1.23
N ALA A 361 22.83 13.23 -1.88
CA ALA A 361 23.66 13.71 -2.97
C ALA A 361 22.99 13.50 -4.35
N PRO A 362 23.30 14.35 -5.36
CA PRO A 362 22.89 14.09 -6.74
C PRO A 362 23.59 12.84 -7.31
N THR A 363 22.99 12.25 -8.34
CA THR A 363 23.56 11.09 -9.06
C THR A 363 24.95 11.40 -9.62
N PRO A 364 25.99 10.62 -9.29
CA PRO A 364 27.35 10.84 -9.78
C PRO A 364 27.53 10.38 -11.23
N PHE A 365 28.62 10.83 -11.87
CA PHE A 365 29.01 10.35 -13.20
C PHE A 365 29.18 8.83 -13.22
N GLY A 366 28.63 8.18 -14.25
CA GLY A 366 28.64 6.71 -14.39
C GLY A 366 27.43 6.00 -13.79
N TYR A 367 26.50 6.73 -13.16
CA TYR A 367 25.21 6.22 -12.72
C TYR A 367 24.09 6.87 -13.53
N ASP A 368 23.05 6.08 -13.84
CA ASP A 368 21.84 6.58 -14.50
C ASP A 368 20.89 7.25 -13.50
N GLY A 369 19.95 8.04 -14.03
CA GLY A 369 18.85 8.57 -13.24
C GLY A 369 18.00 7.43 -12.65
N ASP A 370 17.59 7.58 -11.40
CA ASP A 370 16.85 6.54 -10.69
C ASP A 370 15.35 6.85 -10.65
N ASP A 371 14.57 6.09 -11.42
CA ASP A 371 13.10 6.20 -11.45
C ASP A 371 12.43 5.78 -10.12
N TRP A 372 13.16 5.07 -9.24
CA TRP A 372 12.70 4.67 -7.92
C TRP A 372 13.02 5.70 -6.84
N ALA A 373 13.78 6.74 -7.16
CA ALA A 373 14.06 7.88 -6.28
C ALA A 373 13.06 9.04 -6.51
N PHE A 374 12.99 9.95 -5.54
CA PHE A 374 12.22 11.19 -5.72
C PHE A 374 12.82 12.05 -6.83
N ARG A 375 11.97 12.47 -7.78
CA ARG A 375 12.32 13.52 -8.74
C ARG A 375 12.38 14.88 -8.04
N SER A 376 13.35 15.70 -8.40
CA SER A 376 13.58 17.01 -7.79
C SER A 376 13.37 18.16 -8.78
N GLN A 377 12.43 19.07 -8.49
CA GLN A 377 12.32 20.34 -9.21
C GLN A 377 13.40 21.35 -8.78
N ALA A 378 14.05 21.09 -7.64
CA ALA A 378 15.17 21.86 -7.11
C ALA A 378 16.53 21.28 -7.54
N ALA A 379 16.57 20.43 -8.56
CA ALA A 379 17.79 19.75 -9.01
C ALA A 379 18.94 20.76 -9.23
N PRO A 380 20.17 20.45 -8.79
CA PRO A 380 20.63 19.14 -8.30
C PRO A 380 20.35 18.87 -6.80
N ALA A 381 19.75 19.80 -6.05
CA ALA A 381 19.43 19.60 -4.64
C ALA A 381 18.21 18.68 -4.45
N PHE A 382 18.11 18.05 -3.29
CA PHE A 382 16.91 17.30 -2.93
C PHE A 382 15.71 18.24 -2.64
N ASP A 383 14.55 17.93 -3.21
CA ASP A 383 13.35 18.78 -3.14
C ASP A 383 12.35 18.32 -2.07
N GLN A 384 12.61 18.71 -0.82
CA GLN A 384 11.67 18.42 0.29
C GLN A 384 10.28 19.04 0.07
N VAL A 385 10.18 20.15 -0.69
CA VAL A 385 8.92 20.85 -0.95
C VAL A 385 8.07 20.06 -1.95
N GLY A 386 8.70 19.50 -2.98
CA GLY A 386 8.07 18.63 -3.98
C GLY A 386 7.56 17.31 -3.41
N ILE A 387 8.35 16.62 -2.58
CA ILE A 387 7.89 15.36 -1.96
C ILE A 387 6.76 15.61 -0.95
N ALA A 388 6.82 16.73 -0.21
CA ALA A 388 5.75 17.13 0.70
C ALA A 388 4.46 17.42 -0.06
N ARG A 389 4.55 18.04 -1.25
CA ARG A 389 3.40 18.27 -2.13
C ARG A 389 2.77 16.96 -2.60
N THR A 390 3.59 15.95 -2.90
CA THR A 390 3.13 14.63 -3.31
C THR A 390 2.28 13.97 -2.22
N LEU A 391 2.80 13.91 -0.99
CA LEU A 391 2.08 13.31 0.14
C LEU A 391 0.83 14.12 0.52
N ALA A 392 0.92 15.46 0.54
CA ALA A 392 -0.23 16.31 0.81
C ALA A 392 -1.33 16.14 -0.25
N THR A 393 -0.96 16.02 -1.53
CA THR A 393 -1.91 15.78 -2.63
C THR A 393 -2.60 14.42 -2.48
N GLN A 394 -1.85 13.37 -2.12
CA GLN A 394 -2.44 12.05 -1.85
C GLN A 394 -3.49 12.13 -0.74
N VAL A 395 -3.19 12.82 0.35
CA VAL A 395 -4.12 12.97 1.49
C VAL A 395 -5.34 13.80 1.13
N VAL A 396 -5.13 15.05 0.71
CA VAL A 396 -6.23 16.00 0.48
C VAL A 396 -7.06 15.59 -0.74
N GLY A 397 -6.42 15.16 -1.82
CA GLY A 397 -7.11 14.70 -3.03
C GLY A 397 -7.82 13.37 -2.82
N GLY A 398 -7.25 12.49 -2.00
CA GLY A 398 -7.95 11.33 -1.49
C GLY A 398 -9.21 11.77 -0.75
N ILE A 399 -9.12 12.57 0.31
CA ILE A 399 -10.30 13.02 1.08
C ILE A 399 -11.38 13.64 0.18
N LEU A 400 -10.99 14.41 -0.84
CA LEU A 400 -11.87 15.13 -1.75
C LEU A 400 -12.25 14.38 -3.04
N ALA A 401 -11.96 13.07 -3.15
CA ALA A 401 -12.36 12.30 -4.32
C ALA A 401 -13.88 12.38 -4.57
N PRO A 402 -14.36 12.55 -5.82
CA PRO A 402 -15.76 12.80 -6.12
C PRO A 402 -16.74 11.78 -5.52
N GLU A 403 -16.40 10.49 -5.60
CA GLU A 403 -17.22 9.39 -5.07
C GLU A 403 -17.34 9.47 -3.55
N ARG A 404 -16.26 9.84 -2.86
CA ARG A 404 -16.23 9.99 -1.40
C ARG A 404 -16.99 11.24 -0.95
N ALA A 405 -16.82 12.35 -1.67
CA ALA A 405 -17.57 13.58 -1.44
C ALA A 405 -19.07 13.33 -1.57
N ALA A 406 -19.49 12.59 -2.60
CA ALA A 406 -20.88 12.17 -2.78
C ALA A 406 -21.38 11.27 -1.63
N ARG A 407 -20.56 10.30 -1.17
CA ARG A 407 -20.91 9.45 -0.02
C ARG A 407 -21.08 10.24 1.28
N LEU A 408 -20.23 11.22 1.56
CA LEU A 408 -20.38 12.08 2.73
C LEU A 408 -21.72 12.82 2.74
N VAL A 409 -22.15 13.34 1.59
CA VAL A 409 -23.47 13.97 1.44
C VAL A 409 -24.58 12.94 1.69
N ALA A 410 -24.53 11.79 1.00
CA ALA A 410 -25.57 10.77 1.10
C ALA A 410 -25.66 10.12 2.50
N PHE A 411 -24.54 9.95 3.20
CA PHE A 411 -24.52 9.32 4.52
C PHE A 411 -24.93 10.29 5.62
N ALA A 412 -24.62 11.59 5.50
CA ALA A 412 -25.10 12.60 6.42
C ALA A 412 -26.64 12.78 6.37
N ASP A 413 -27.26 12.56 5.21
CA ASP A 413 -28.73 12.54 5.07
C ASP A 413 -29.36 11.35 5.81
N ARG A 414 -28.66 10.21 5.84
CA ARG A 414 -29.12 8.97 6.51
C ARG A 414 -28.88 8.95 8.02
N ASP A 415 -27.78 9.55 8.49
CA ASP A 415 -27.43 9.68 9.91
C ASP A 415 -26.93 11.10 10.21
N PRO A 416 -27.71 11.93 10.92
CA PRO A 416 -27.31 13.30 11.27
C PRO A 416 -26.02 13.41 12.11
N ARG A 417 -25.54 12.30 12.68
CA ARG A 417 -24.26 12.25 13.43
C ARG A 417 -23.06 12.03 12.53
N ALA A 418 -23.27 11.50 11.32
CA ALA A 418 -22.21 11.28 10.34
C ALA A 418 -21.57 12.61 9.93
N PRO A 419 -20.27 12.63 9.61
CA PRO A 419 -19.61 13.86 9.19
C PRO A 419 -20.18 14.35 7.87
N THR A 420 -20.48 15.65 7.80
CA THR A 420 -20.89 16.29 6.54
C THR A 420 -19.66 16.60 5.68
N LEU A 421 -19.83 16.70 4.36
CA LEU A 421 -18.73 17.14 3.48
C LEU A 421 -18.21 18.53 3.85
N THR A 422 -19.11 19.45 4.23
CA THR A 422 -18.73 20.78 4.72
C THR A 422 -17.96 20.75 6.03
N GLU A 423 -18.28 19.83 6.95
CA GLU A 423 -17.50 19.62 8.18
C GLU A 423 -16.08 19.16 7.85
N VAL A 424 -15.93 18.18 6.95
CA VAL A 424 -14.62 17.68 6.50
C VAL A 424 -13.79 18.80 5.85
N ILE A 425 -14.40 19.60 4.95
CA ILE A 425 -13.76 20.74 4.30
C ILE A 425 -13.39 21.83 5.31
N ALA A 426 -14.30 22.16 6.24
CA ALA A 426 -14.04 23.13 7.30
C ALA A 426 -12.81 22.71 8.10
N ARG A 427 -12.75 21.43 8.49
CA ARG A 427 -11.65 20.92 9.30
C ARG A 427 -10.31 20.92 8.56
N MET A 428 -10.30 20.63 7.26
CA MET A 428 -9.10 20.80 6.43
C MET A 428 -8.61 22.25 6.42
N ILE A 429 -9.52 23.22 6.26
CA ILE A 429 -9.20 24.65 6.27
C ILE A 429 -8.67 25.08 7.65
N GLU A 430 -9.32 24.61 8.72
CA GLU A 430 -8.90 24.89 10.10
C GLU A 430 -7.47 24.40 10.38
N ARG A 431 -7.11 23.22 9.87
CA ARG A 431 -5.81 22.56 10.07
C ARG A 431 -4.71 23.05 9.13
N THR A 432 -5.00 23.96 8.20
CA THR A 432 -4.04 24.46 7.19
C THR A 432 -4.02 25.99 7.09
N TRP A 433 -5.15 26.61 6.77
CA TRP A 433 -5.27 28.05 6.53
C TRP A 433 -5.52 28.85 7.81
N ASP A 434 -6.25 28.29 8.78
CA ASP A 434 -6.57 28.99 10.03
C ASP A 434 -5.49 28.79 11.13
N VAL A 435 -4.34 28.18 10.79
CA VAL A 435 -3.19 28.07 11.69
C VAL A 435 -2.13 29.16 11.45
N PRO A 436 -1.42 29.64 12.50
CA PRO A 436 -0.26 30.52 12.34
C PRO A 436 0.82 29.93 11.44
N THR A 437 1.63 30.79 10.82
CA THR A 437 2.82 30.31 10.08
C THR A 437 3.84 29.81 11.11
N PRO A 438 4.29 28.54 11.04
CA PRO A 438 5.27 28.02 11.99
C PRO A 438 6.63 28.65 11.75
N ALA A 439 7.44 28.74 12.82
CA ALA A 439 8.82 29.21 12.72
C ALA A 439 9.70 28.24 11.91
N ALA A 440 9.46 26.94 12.08
CA ALA A 440 10.14 25.89 11.31
C ALA A 440 9.33 25.51 10.07
N HIS A 441 10.02 25.34 8.94
CA HIS A 441 9.45 24.87 7.67
C HIS A 441 8.21 25.65 7.16
N PRO A 442 8.23 27.00 7.11
CA PRO A 442 7.07 27.78 6.63
C PRO A 442 6.69 27.48 5.18
N ALA A 443 7.64 27.06 4.33
CA ALA A 443 7.37 26.62 2.96
C ALA A 443 6.48 25.37 2.90
N LEU A 444 6.64 24.42 3.83
CA LEU A 444 5.83 23.20 3.87
C LEU A 444 4.38 23.49 4.28
N LYS A 445 4.15 24.52 5.11
CA LYS A 445 2.78 25.01 5.36
C LYS A 445 2.14 25.56 4.10
N ARG A 446 2.87 26.37 3.33
CA ARG A 446 2.35 26.92 2.05
C ARG A 446 2.05 25.83 1.03
N VAL A 447 2.79 24.72 1.06
CA VAL A 447 2.47 23.53 0.26
C VAL A 447 1.10 22.99 0.61
N THR A 448 0.81 22.77 1.89
CA THR A 448 -0.48 22.17 2.30
C THR A 448 -1.66 23.11 2.10
N GLU A 449 -1.47 24.40 2.40
CA GLU A 449 -2.44 25.45 2.06
C GLU A 449 -2.76 25.47 0.55
N ARG A 450 -1.71 25.40 -0.29
CA ARG A 450 -1.88 25.40 -1.74
C ARG A 450 -2.63 24.16 -2.22
N VAL A 451 -2.25 22.98 -1.74
CA VAL A 451 -2.90 21.73 -2.10
C VAL A 451 -4.39 21.78 -1.75
N VAL A 452 -4.78 22.27 -0.58
CA VAL A 452 -6.22 22.42 -0.24
C VAL A 452 -6.97 23.27 -1.26
N VAL A 453 -6.40 24.38 -1.72
CA VAL A 453 -7.02 25.20 -2.77
C VAL A 453 -7.11 24.42 -4.08
N ASP A 454 -6.02 23.79 -4.53
CA ASP A 454 -5.98 23.06 -5.81
C ASP A 454 -6.98 21.90 -5.84
N GLU A 455 -7.08 21.14 -4.75
CA GLU A 455 -7.98 19.99 -4.63
C GLU A 455 -9.46 20.44 -4.57
N LEU A 456 -9.77 21.52 -3.85
CA LEU A 456 -11.12 22.10 -3.84
C LEU A 456 -11.53 22.65 -5.21
N VAL A 457 -10.62 23.33 -5.92
CA VAL A 457 -10.89 23.78 -7.30
C VAL A 457 -11.07 22.56 -8.21
N ARG A 458 -10.30 21.46 -8.03
CA ARG A 458 -10.51 20.23 -8.83
C ARG A 458 -11.89 19.64 -8.57
N LEU A 459 -12.28 19.43 -7.32
CA LEU A 459 -13.61 18.90 -6.99
C LEU A 459 -14.73 19.81 -7.52
N GLY A 460 -14.57 21.14 -7.38
CA GLY A 460 -15.55 22.13 -7.85
C GLY A 460 -15.71 22.20 -9.38
N SER A 461 -14.68 21.79 -10.13
CA SER A 461 -14.68 21.77 -11.61
C SER A 461 -14.88 20.38 -12.22
N ASP A 462 -14.85 19.30 -11.42
CA ASP A 462 -15.01 17.94 -11.94
C ASP A 462 -16.46 17.71 -12.42
N PRO A 463 -16.68 17.40 -13.71
CA PRO A 463 -18.02 17.14 -14.23
C PRO A 463 -18.66 15.86 -13.66
N ARG A 464 -17.88 14.96 -13.08
CA ARG A 464 -18.36 13.74 -12.41
C ARG A 464 -18.81 14.01 -10.97
N ALA A 465 -18.41 15.13 -10.37
CA ALA A 465 -18.81 15.47 -9.02
C ALA A 465 -20.27 15.95 -8.97
N THR A 466 -20.98 15.56 -7.90
CA THR A 466 -22.39 15.96 -7.71
C THR A 466 -22.51 17.47 -7.51
N VAL A 467 -23.73 18.01 -7.66
CA VAL A 467 -23.98 19.45 -7.43
C VAL A 467 -23.66 19.83 -5.98
N GLU A 468 -24.00 18.98 -5.02
CA GLU A 468 -23.76 19.15 -3.59
C GLU A 468 -22.26 19.15 -3.27
N SER A 469 -21.51 18.26 -3.93
CA SER A 469 -20.05 18.17 -3.76
C SER A 469 -19.35 19.42 -4.30
N ARG A 470 -19.77 19.89 -5.49
CA ARG A 470 -19.27 21.15 -6.08
C ARG A 470 -19.66 22.37 -5.25
N ALA A 471 -20.88 22.39 -4.71
CA ALA A 471 -21.34 23.46 -3.82
C ALA A 471 -20.53 23.52 -2.52
N ALA A 472 -20.21 22.37 -1.91
CA ALA A 472 -19.37 22.31 -0.71
C ALA A 472 -17.92 22.73 -1.00
N ALA A 473 -17.37 22.36 -2.16
CA ALA A 473 -16.05 22.81 -2.59
C ALA A 473 -16.01 24.34 -2.78
N GLU A 474 -17.03 24.91 -3.43
CA GLU A 474 -17.16 26.36 -3.60
C GLU A 474 -17.30 27.08 -2.25
N TRP A 475 -18.08 26.52 -1.33
CA TRP A 475 -18.19 27.02 0.05
C TRP A 475 -16.83 27.07 0.74
N GLY A 476 -16.01 26.01 0.61
CA GLY A 476 -14.65 25.96 1.14
C GLY A 476 -13.74 27.03 0.55
N LEU A 477 -13.76 27.20 -0.78
CA LEU A 477 -12.97 28.24 -1.47
C LEU A 477 -13.38 29.66 -1.03
N ARG A 478 -14.69 29.92 -0.86
CA ARG A 478 -15.19 31.20 -0.33
C ARG A 478 -14.76 31.44 1.11
N ARG A 479 -14.72 30.39 1.95
CA ARG A 479 -14.19 30.47 3.31
C ARG A 479 -12.72 30.85 3.32
N ILE A 480 -11.89 30.18 2.51
CA ILE A 480 -10.45 30.50 2.38
C ILE A 480 -10.27 31.95 1.91
N ALA A 481 -11.03 32.39 0.90
CA ALA A 481 -10.98 33.78 0.42
C ALA A 481 -11.32 34.79 1.53
N GLY A 482 -12.25 34.45 2.44
CA GLY A 482 -12.52 35.21 3.66
C GLY A 482 -11.31 35.31 4.59
N THR A 483 -10.66 34.17 4.90
CA THR A 483 -9.44 34.11 5.70
C THR A 483 -8.32 34.96 5.09
N LEU A 484 -8.12 34.87 3.77
CA LEU A 484 -7.10 35.63 3.04
C LEU A 484 -7.29 37.14 3.13
N ARG A 485 -8.54 37.63 3.10
CA ARG A 485 -8.86 39.07 3.23
C ARG A 485 -8.60 39.61 4.63
N ALA A 486 -8.81 38.79 5.66
CA ALA A 486 -8.62 39.18 7.06
C ALA A 486 -7.14 39.16 7.48
N ARG A 487 -6.32 38.31 6.86
CA ARG A 487 -4.96 38.02 7.32
C ARG A 487 -3.91 38.93 6.67
N ARG A 488 -3.36 39.85 7.47
CA ARG A 488 -2.31 40.81 7.06
C ARG A 488 -0.90 40.49 7.59
N GLN A 489 -0.74 39.40 8.33
CA GLN A 489 0.53 39.01 8.96
C GLN A 489 1.34 38.04 8.08
N GLY A 490 2.67 38.10 8.17
CA GLY A 490 3.61 37.23 7.45
C GLY A 490 4.68 38.02 6.68
N GLY A 491 5.69 37.32 6.17
CA GLY A 491 6.72 37.91 5.32
C GLY A 491 6.31 37.98 3.83
N PRO A 492 7.20 38.49 2.95
CA PRO A 492 6.92 38.61 1.51
C PRO A 492 6.50 37.30 0.85
N ASP A 493 7.08 36.16 1.24
CA ASP A 493 6.70 34.85 0.71
C ASP A 493 5.26 34.45 1.05
N ASP A 494 4.81 34.77 2.26
CA ASP A 494 3.45 34.48 2.69
C ASP A 494 2.46 35.40 1.97
N GLU A 495 2.83 36.66 1.74
CA GLU A 495 2.05 37.59 0.94
C GLU A 495 1.91 37.12 -0.51
N ALA A 496 3.02 36.73 -1.16
CA ALA A 496 3.01 36.22 -2.52
C ALA A 496 2.16 34.94 -2.66
N HIS A 497 2.28 34.02 -1.71
CA HIS A 497 1.48 32.79 -1.68
C HIS A 497 -0.02 33.08 -1.52
N ARG A 498 -0.38 33.96 -0.58
CA ARG A 498 -1.77 34.37 -0.36
C ARG A 498 -2.36 35.10 -1.56
N ALA A 499 -1.59 35.98 -2.21
CA ALA A 499 -2.01 36.71 -3.39
C ALA A 499 -2.32 35.75 -4.56
N LEU A 500 -1.45 34.77 -4.80
CA LEU A 500 -1.67 33.74 -5.82
C LEU A 500 -2.91 32.90 -5.51
N ALA A 501 -3.06 32.42 -4.27
CA ALA A 501 -4.23 31.66 -3.85
C ALA A 501 -5.53 32.46 -4.00
N ALA A 502 -5.53 33.74 -3.61
CA ALA A 502 -6.69 34.62 -3.76
C ALA A 502 -7.07 34.80 -5.23
N ALA A 503 -6.09 35.05 -6.10
CA ALA A 503 -6.31 35.24 -7.53
C ALA A 503 -6.86 33.98 -8.21
N ASP A 504 -6.37 32.80 -7.84
CA ASP A 504 -6.86 31.52 -8.39
C ASP A 504 -8.27 31.19 -7.90
N ILE A 505 -8.56 31.43 -6.62
CA ILE A 505 -9.92 31.30 -6.08
C ILE A 505 -10.88 32.25 -6.80
N GLU A 506 -10.52 33.53 -6.92
CA GLU A 506 -11.33 34.53 -7.60
C GLU A 506 -11.61 34.14 -9.05
N ARG A 507 -10.57 33.70 -9.77
CA ARG A 507 -10.70 33.23 -11.15
C ARG A 507 -11.67 32.07 -11.27
N PHE A 508 -11.56 31.05 -10.41
CA PHE A 508 -12.49 29.92 -10.40
C PHE A 508 -13.94 30.36 -10.12
N LEU A 509 -14.14 31.24 -9.13
CA LEU A 509 -15.46 31.75 -8.76
C LEU A 509 -16.10 32.63 -9.84
N GLN A 510 -15.30 33.30 -10.68
CA GLN A 510 -15.77 34.16 -11.77
C GLN A 510 -15.87 33.45 -13.12
N ARG A 511 -15.05 32.43 -13.39
CA ARG A 511 -14.96 31.71 -14.67
C ARG A 511 -14.74 30.22 -14.45
N ARG A 512 -15.84 29.48 -14.25
CA ARG A 512 -15.83 28.03 -13.97
C ARG A 512 -15.14 27.19 -15.05
N ASP A 513 -15.15 27.64 -16.30
CA ASP A 513 -14.69 26.88 -17.47
C ASP A 513 -13.28 27.22 -17.97
N ALA A 514 -12.54 28.10 -17.29
CA ALA A 514 -11.18 28.46 -17.68
C ALA A 514 -10.14 27.71 -16.82
N PRO A 515 -9.57 26.58 -17.29
CA PRO A 515 -8.53 25.89 -16.53
C PRO A 515 -7.30 26.78 -16.38
N THR A 516 -6.92 27.10 -15.15
CA THR A 516 -5.56 27.57 -14.85
C THR A 516 -4.64 26.35 -14.93
N PRO A 517 -3.57 26.37 -15.74
CA PRO A 517 -2.53 25.34 -15.66
C PRO A 517 -2.00 25.29 -14.22
N ARG A 518 -2.08 24.11 -13.59
CA ARG A 518 -1.61 23.91 -12.22
C ARG A 518 -0.24 23.27 -12.24
N ALA A 519 0.60 23.58 -11.27
CA ALA A 519 1.83 22.84 -11.08
C ALA A 519 1.46 21.39 -10.72
N GLU A 520 1.83 20.44 -11.57
CA GLU A 520 1.70 19.03 -11.23
C GLU A 520 2.72 18.70 -10.14
N PRO A 521 2.32 17.99 -9.06
CA PRO A 521 3.30 17.47 -8.12
C PRO A 521 4.29 16.59 -8.90
N PRO A 522 5.58 16.52 -8.50
CA PRO A 522 6.45 15.51 -9.05
C PRO A 522 5.77 14.15 -8.86
N GLY A 523 5.80 13.32 -9.92
CA GLY A 523 5.23 11.98 -9.83
C GLY A 523 5.83 11.25 -8.63
N ALA A 524 4.98 10.58 -7.83
CA ALA A 524 5.49 9.69 -6.81
C ALA A 524 6.44 8.67 -7.48
N PRO A 525 7.59 8.33 -6.86
CA PRO A 525 8.49 7.33 -7.42
C PRO A 525 7.73 6.07 -7.78
N VAL A 526 8.15 5.38 -8.84
CA VAL A 526 7.61 4.06 -9.17
C VAL A 526 7.89 3.22 -7.93
N GLY A 527 6.86 2.89 -7.19
CA GLY A 527 7.05 2.51 -5.80
C GLY A 527 6.00 1.56 -5.30
N THR A 528 4.90 1.35 -6.03
CA THR A 528 4.07 0.18 -5.79
C THR A 528 4.95 -1.05 -6.04
N PRO A 529 5.12 -1.97 -5.08
CA PRO A 529 5.93 -3.20 -5.26
C PRO A 529 5.26 -4.21 -6.21
N ILE A 530 4.13 -3.79 -6.77
CA ILE A 530 3.35 -4.42 -7.80
C ILE A 530 3.45 -3.44 -8.97
N GLY A 531 3.74 -3.91 -10.18
CA GLY A 531 3.94 -3.04 -11.35
C GLY A 531 2.84 -1.97 -11.50
N ASN A 532 3.11 -0.94 -12.30
CA ASN A 532 2.09 0.05 -12.63
C ASN A 532 1.29 -0.43 -13.87
N ARG A 533 -0.03 -0.56 -13.77
CA ARG A 533 -0.91 -0.94 -14.90
C ARG A 533 -1.04 0.21 -15.90
N ASP A 534 -0.65 1.42 -15.48
CA ASP A 534 -0.84 2.65 -16.23
C ASP A 534 0.33 3.01 -17.17
N ARG A 535 1.35 2.14 -17.31
CA ARG A 535 2.19 2.19 -18.52
C ARG A 535 1.44 1.57 -19.70
N ARG A 536 0.35 2.22 -20.11
CA ARG A 536 -0.01 2.24 -21.52
C ARG A 536 0.95 3.26 -22.15
N GLU A 537 2.13 2.79 -22.55
CA GLU A 537 2.89 3.54 -23.54
C GLU A 537 2.10 3.54 -24.86
N PRO A 538 2.22 4.62 -25.66
CA PRO A 538 1.42 4.83 -26.87
C PRO A 538 1.57 3.73 -27.93
#